data_AF-A0A1N6XMK8-F1
#
_entry.id   AF-A0A1N6XMK8-F1
#
_cell.length_a   1.000
_cell.length_b   1.000
_cell.length_c   1.000
_cell.angle_alpha   90.00
_cell.angle_beta   90.00
_cell.angle_gamma   90.00
#
_symmetry.space_group_name_H-M   'P 1'
#
loop_
_entity.id
_entity.type
_entity.pdbx_description
1 polymer ?
#
loop_
_entity_poly.entity_id
_entity_poly.type
_entity_poly.pdbx_seq_one_letter_code
_entity_poly.pdbx_strand_id
1 'polypeptide(L)'
;MKKILFSLFISLSTIAFSQVGVNTTTPEATLDVVGIPTNASRLDGIIPPRITGDQLRAKTYTNSQVGAIVYVTTPDTNPSGQTLQVRDTGYYYFNGNLWVKFLDSGYVGHFIDFTGANTPVVLANYLVFNDYDTSIYEVTFHVRPACNGNNTIISGKFLIRGKGGRMTVLNDYMATYGTISDTNIFTSDYTITGNNTNSLYIDPGASISPLRVDLLFKVNPLTGILTLESPLTHGCAGWKAVIDVKKILM
;
A
#
# COMPACT_ATOMS: atom_id res chain seq x y z
N MET A 1 44.42 -49.91 -31.43
CA MET A 1 43.42 -48.97 -32.00
C MET A 1 42.11 -48.87 -31.20
N LYS A 2 41.64 -49.91 -30.48
CA LYS A 2 40.40 -49.84 -29.67
C LYS A 2 40.41 -48.86 -28.47
N LYS A 3 41.56 -48.58 -27.86
CA LYS A 3 41.66 -47.69 -26.67
C LYS A 3 41.57 -46.20 -27.01
N ILE A 4 41.94 -45.81 -28.23
CA ILE A 4 41.88 -44.40 -28.70
C ILE A 4 40.43 -43.99 -28.97
N LEU A 5 39.60 -44.94 -29.43
CA LEU A 5 38.18 -44.70 -29.72
C LEU A 5 37.36 -44.41 -28.45
N PHE A 6 37.73 -44.99 -27.30
CA PHE A 6 37.03 -44.78 -26.03
C PHE A 6 37.30 -43.41 -25.43
N SER A 7 38.53 -42.89 -25.60
CA SER A 7 38.92 -41.56 -25.12
C SER A 7 38.28 -40.41 -25.92
N LEU A 8 37.96 -40.66 -27.20
CA LEU A 8 37.29 -39.69 -28.08
C LEU A 8 35.79 -39.58 -27.77
N PHE A 9 35.15 -40.63 -27.25
CA PHE A 9 33.73 -40.61 -26.87
C PHE A 9 33.46 -39.83 -25.57
N ILE A 10 34.43 -39.78 -24.65
CA ILE A 10 34.31 -39.02 -23.39
C ILE A 10 34.59 -37.52 -23.58
N SER A 11 35.30 -37.14 -24.64
CA SER A 11 35.62 -35.74 -24.94
C SER A 11 34.49 -35.00 -25.68
N LEU A 12 33.45 -35.71 -26.14
CA LEU A 12 32.25 -35.12 -26.77
C LEU A 12 31.10 -34.84 -25.80
N SER A 13 31.20 -35.25 -24.53
CA SER A 13 30.03 -35.31 -23.62
C SER A 13 29.90 -34.16 -22.60
N THR A 14 30.63 -33.05 -22.71
CA THR A 14 30.52 -31.98 -21.70
C THR A 14 30.33 -30.59 -22.31
N ILE A 15 29.17 -30.37 -22.92
CA ILE A 15 28.56 -29.03 -22.97
C ILE A 15 27.14 -29.15 -22.40
N ALA A 16 27.03 -29.59 -21.15
CA ALA A 16 25.79 -29.49 -20.41
C ALA A 16 25.68 -28.03 -19.92
N PHE A 17 24.94 -27.21 -20.66
CA PHE A 17 24.53 -25.90 -20.15
C PHE A 17 23.65 -26.14 -18.93
N SER A 18 24.03 -25.58 -17.78
CA SER A 18 23.18 -25.53 -16.59
C SER A 18 22.01 -24.60 -16.90
N GLN A 19 20.96 -25.15 -17.51
CA GLN A 19 19.68 -24.48 -17.70
C GLN A 19 18.75 -24.91 -16.55
N VAL A 20 18.20 -23.95 -15.82
CA VAL A 20 17.35 -24.20 -14.64
C VAL A 20 15.89 -24.02 -15.05
N GLY A 21 15.33 -25.06 -15.67
CA GLY A 21 13.89 -25.21 -15.85
C GLY A 21 13.31 -26.13 -14.77
N VAL A 22 12.17 -25.76 -14.19
CA VAL A 22 11.35 -26.65 -13.35
C VAL A 22 10.08 -26.95 -14.12
N ASN A 23 9.84 -28.24 -14.40
CA ASN A 23 8.70 -28.71 -15.17
C ASN A 23 8.67 -28.18 -16.63
N THR A 24 9.83 -27.79 -17.18
CA THR A 24 10.04 -27.47 -18.60
C THR A 24 11.41 -27.95 -19.08
N THR A 25 11.48 -28.45 -20.32
CA THR A 25 12.74 -28.86 -20.98
C THR A 25 13.35 -27.75 -21.84
N THR A 26 12.60 -26.69 -22.08
CA THR A 26 12.97 -25.54 -22.91
C THR A 26 12.67 -24.26 -22.11
N PRO A 27 13.50 -23.92 -21.10
CA PRO A 27 13.26 -22.76 -20.28
C PRO A 27 13.47 -21.46 -21.07
N GLU A 28 12.51 -20.54 -20.98
CA GLU A 28 12.55 -19.23 -21.67
C GLU A 28 13.26 -18.14 -20.84
N ALA A 29 13.72 -18.48 -19.64
CA ALA A 29 14.46 -17.60 -18.74
C ALA A 29 15.51 -18.39 -17.94
N THR A 30 16.38 -17.68 -17.21
CA THR A 30 17.39 -18.32 -16.36
C THR A 30 16.80 -19.23 -15.29
N LEU A 31 15.62 -18.88 -14.75
CA LEU A 31 14.75 -19.75 -13.98
C LEU A 31 13.35 -19.69 -14.61
N ASP A 32 12.91 -20.81 -15.18
CA ASP A 32 11.56 -20.95 -15.74
C ASP A 32 10.82 -22.07 -14.99
N VAL A 33 9.65 -21.76 -14.43
CA VAL A 33 8.85 -22.69 -13.63
C VAL A 33 7.47 -22.78 -14.26
N VAL A 34 7.20 -23.88 -14.96
CA VAL A 34 5.92 -24.11 -15.65
C VAL A 34 4.96 -24.86 -14.74
N GLY A 35 3.75 -24.32 -14.52
CA GLY A 35 2.71 -24.96 -13.71
C GLY A 35 2.00 -26.13 -14.41
N ILE A 36 1.12 -26.81 -13.68
CA ILE A 36 0.20 -27.84 -14.20
C ILE A 36 -1.25 -27.42 -13.84
N PRO A 37 -1.78 -26.37 -14.48
CA PRO A 37 -2.98 -25.66 -14.01
C PRO A 37 -4.28 -26.48 -14.08
N THR A 38 -4.31 -27.56 -14.86
CA THR A 38 -5.48 -28.44 -15.00
C THR A 38 -5.52 -29.57 -13.96
N ASN A 39 -4.46 -29.76 -13.17
CA ASN A 39 -4.39 -30.81 -12.16
C ASN A 39 -4.53 -30.21 -10.76
N ALA A 40 -5.72 -30.34 -10.16
CA ALA A 40 -6.02 -29.77 -8.83
C ALA A 40 -5.14 -30.33 -7.69
N SER A 41 -4.47 -31.46 -7.87
CA SER A 41 -3.51 -32.03 -6.90
C SER A 41 -2.10 -31.45 -7.05
N ARG A 42 -1.86 -30.60 -8.07
CA ARG A 42 -0.62 -29.86 -8.28
C ARG A 42 -0.85 -28.41 -7.88
N LEU A 43 -0.26 -28.01 -6.76
CA LEU A 43 -0.35 -26.64 -6.26
C LEU A 43 0.78 -25.81 -6.88
N ASP A 44 0.48 -25.14 -7.98
CA ASP A 44 1.43 -24.31 -8.72
C ASP A 44 1.87 -23.10 -7.89
N GLY A 45 3.18 -22.82 -7.84
CA GLY A 45 3.72 -21.64 -7.17
C GLY A 45 5.20 -21.73 -6.84
N ILE A 46 5.77 -20.59 -6.42
CA ILE A 46 7.14 -20.49 -5.90
C ILE A 46 7.06 -19.92 -4.49
N ILE A 47 7.61 -20.66 -3.52
CA ILE A 47 7.69 -20.21 -2.13
C ILE A 47 9.11 -19.68 -1.87
N PRO A 48 9.32 -18.37 -1.71
CA PRO A 48 10.62 -17.83 -1.31
C PRO A 48 10.91 -18.16 0.17
N PRO A 49 12.13 -17.92 0.67
CA PRO A 49 12.45 -18.09 2.08
C PRO A 49 11.45 -17.38 2.99
N ARG A 50 10.91 -18.13 3.96
CA ARG A 50 10.01 -17.62 5.00
C ARG A 50 10.79 -17.33 6.26
N ILE A 51 10.78 -16.09 6.72
CA ILE A 51 11.55 -15.63 7.88
C ILE A 51 10.74 -14.62 8.69
N THR A 52 11.01 -14.46 9.98
CA THR A 52 10.41 -13.36 10.77
C THR A 52 11.11 -12.03 10.46
N GLY A 53 10.47 -10.91 10.73
CA GLY A 53 11.10 -9.59 10.60
C GLY A 53 12.33 -9.44 11.48
N ASP A 54 12.31 -9.99 12.70
CA ASP A 54 13.49 -10.00 13.58
C ASP A 54 14.65 -10.82 13.01
N GLN A 55 14.37 -11.98 12.40
CA GLN A 55 15.38 -12.80 11.72
C GLN A 55 15.95 -12.10 10.49
N LEU A 56 15.12 -11.30 9.81
CA LEU A 56 15.55 -10.49 8.67
C LEU A 56 16.44 -9.32 9.11
N ARG A 57 16.08 -8.65 10.21
CA ARG A 57 16.87 -7.55 10.82
C ARG A 57 18.24 -8.02 11.30
N ALA A 58 18.35 -9.26 11.75
CA ALA A 58 19.62 -9.86 12.20
C ALA A 58 20.62 -10.12 11.05
N LYS A 59 20.24 -9.88 9.79
CA LYS A 59 21.07 -10.08 8.60
C LYS A 59 21.41 -8.74 7.94
N THR A 60 22.58 -8.68 7.32
CA THR A 60 23.00 -7.52 6.51
C THR A 60 23.09 -7.93 5.05
N TYR A 61 22.24 -7.34 4.23
CA TYR A 61 22.22 -7.53 2.79
C TYR A 61 23.08 -6.46 2.11
N THR A 62 23.72 -6.80 1.00
CA THR A 62 24.57 -5.88 0.24
C THR A 62 24.03 -5.70 -1.18
N ASN A 63 24.70 -4.87 -2.00
CA ASN A 63 24.32 -4.67 -3.40
C ASN A 63 24.25 -5.98 -4.20
N SER A 64 24.98 -7.03 -3.81
CA SER A 64 24.92 -8.34 -4.46
C SER A 64 23.60 -9.09 -4.26
N GLN A 65 22.74 -8.65 -3.33
CA GLN A 65 21.43 -9.27 -3.07
C GLN A 65 20.25 -8.36 -3.46
N VAL A 66 20.49 -7.28 -4.23
CA VAL A 66 19.41 -6.47 -4.80
C VAL A 66 18.49 -7.38 -5.62
N GLY A 67 17.19 -7.30 -5.38
CA GLY A 67 16.18 -8.16 -5.98
C GLY A 67 15.91 -9.47 -5.21
N ALA A 68 16.58 -9.73 -4.09
CA ALA A 68 16.24 -10.86 -3.23
C ALA A 68 14.80 -10.73 -2.70
N ILE A 69 14.04 -11.82 -2.72
CA ILE A 69 12.63 -11.86 -2.28
C ILE A 69 12.53 -12.78 -1.06
N VAL A 70 11.76 -12.35 -0.06
CA VAL A 70 11.40 -13.14 1.13
C VAL A 70 9.93 -12.99 1.44
N TYR A 71 9.37 -13.97 2.13
CA TYR A 71 8.08 -13.83 2.79
C TYR A 71 8.29 -13.65 4.29
N VAL A 72 7.93 -12.48 4.81
CA VAL A 72 8.00 -12.17 6.23
C VAL A 72 6.79 -12.77 6.92
N THR A 73 7.00 -13.70 7.85
CA THR A 73 5.91 -14.42 8.54
C THR A 73 5.31 -13.64 9.70
N THR A 74 6.12 -12.86 10.41
CA THR A 74 5.71 -11.94 11.47
C THR A 74 6.48 -10.63 11.36
N PRO A 75 5.90 -9.47 11.74
CA PRO A 75 6.56 -8.18 11.71
C PRO A 75 7.91 -8.14 12.43
N ASP A 76 8.76 -7.20 12.04
CA ASP A 76 9.93 -6.82 12.83
C ASP A 76 9.46 -6.09 14.10
N THR A 77 9.88 -6.56 15.28
CA THR A 77 9.45 -6.00 16.57
C THR A 77 10.12 -4.67 16.91
N ASN A 78 11.23 -4.34 16.24
CA ASN A 78 11.95 -3.09 16.38
C ASN A 78 12.54 -2.64 15.01
N PRO A 79 11.69 -2.22 14.06
CA PRO A 79 12.09 -1.90 12.68
C PRO A 79 13.15 -0.79 12.64
N SER A 80 14.29 -1.07 12.01
CA SER A 80 15.40 -0.13 11.87
C SER A 80 16.30 -0.53 10.71
N GLY A 81 17.15 0.39 10.24
CA GLY A 81 18.08 0.13 9.13
C GLY A 81 17.37 -0.47 7.92
N GLN A 82 17.85 -1.62 7.43
CA GLN A 82 17.31 -2.29 6.24
C GLN A 82 15.86 -2.78 6.41
N THR A 83 15.39 -3.02 7.64
CA THR A 83 14.03 -3.53 7.91
C THR A 83 13.06 -2.46 8.38
N LEU A 84 13.40 -1.17 8.24
CA LEU A 84 12.57 -0.04 8.69
C LEU A 84 11.09 -0.11 8.25
N GLN A 85 10.81 -0.73 7.09
CA GLN A 85 9.49 -0.87 6.49
C GLN A 85 8.82 -2.24 6.73
N VAL A 86 9.46 -3.16 7.45
CA VAL A 86 8.96 -4.53 7.68
C VAL A 86 8.00 -4.55 8.88
N ARG A 87 6.84 -3.92 8.72
CA ARG A 87 5.86 -3.70 9.81
C ARG A 87 4.71 -4.70 9.83
N ASP A 88 4.58 -5.49 8.78
CA ASP A 88 3.49 -6.44 8.59
C ASP A 88 3.99 -7.73 7.95
N THR A 89 3.26 -8.82 8.14
CA THR A 89 3.43 -10.06 7.37
C THR A 89 3.23 -9.80 5.86
N GLY A 90 4.00 -10.48 5.01
CA GLY A 90 3.83 -10.42 3.56
C GLY A 90 5.11 -10.63 2.77
N TYR A 91 5.04 -10.45 1.45
CA TYR A 91 6.20 -10.51 0.56
C TYR A 91 6.99 -9.21 0.60
N TYR A 92 8.31 -9.32 0.65
CA TYR A 92 9.25 -8.18 0.57
C TYR A 92 10.37 -8.48 -0.41
N TYR A 93 10.88 -7.45 -1.08
CA TYR A 93 12.12 -7.52 -1.86
C TYR A 93 13.16 -6.53 -1.33
N PHE A 94 14.44 -6.87 -1.48
CA PHE A 94 15.54 -5.98 -1.12
C PHE A 94 15.88 -5.06 -2.29
N ASN A 95 15.79 -3.75 -2.11
CA ASN A 95 16.06 -2.76 -3.16
C ASN A 95 17.52 -2.25 -3.17
N GLY A 96 18.39 -2.79 -2.32
CA GLY A 96 19.77 -2.32 -2.11
C GLY A 96 19.97 -1.53 -0.83
N ASN A 97 18.89 -0.93 -0.30
CA ASN A 97 18.92 -0.13 0.92
C ASN A 97 17.94 -0.67 1.97
N LEU A 98 16.71 -0.98 1.57
CA LEU A 98 15.60 -1.37 2.43
C LEU A 98 14.90 -2.63 1.91
N TRP A 99 14.24 -3.33 2.82
CA TRP A 99 13.22 -4.33 2.52
C TRP A 99 11.88 -3.66 2.26
N VAL A 100 11.45 -3.69 1.00
CA VAL A 100 10.23 -3.03 0.54
C VAL A 100 9.14 -4.08 0.34
N LYS A 101 7.96 -3.85 0.90
CA LYS A 101 6.82 -4.75 0.76
C LYS A 101 6.32 -4.74 -0.69
N PHE A 102 5.95 -5.90 -1.23
CA PHE A 102 5.15 -5.94 -2.44
C PHE A 102 3.78 -5.34 -2.10
N LEU A 103 3.44 -4.20 -2.72
CA LEU A 103 2.15 -3.57 -2.54
C LEU A 103 1.09 -4.40 -3.27
N ASP A 104 -0.03 -4.67 -2.62
CA ASP A 104 -1.22 -5.15 -3.32
C ASP A 104 -1.74 -3.99 -4.15
N SER A 105 -1.71 -4.14 -5.47
CA SER A 105 -2.10 -3.09 -6.39
C SER A 105 -3.60 -2.80 -6.27
N GLY A 106 -3.94 -1.72 -5.58
CA GLY A 106 -5.20 -1.02 -5.82
C GLY A 106 -5.84 -0.42 -4.58
N TYR A 107 -5.89 -1.13 -3.46
CA TYR A 107 -6.72 -0.71 -2.33
C TYR A 107 -5.90 -0.29 -1.13
N VAL A 108 -5.76 1.01 -0.91
CA VAL A 108 -4.85 1.59 0.07
C VAL A 108 -5.40 1.59 1.51
N GLY A 109 -6.68 1.28 1.67
CA GLY A 109 -7.27 1.03 2.98
C GLY A 109 -8.78 1.29 3.01
N HIS A 110 -9.44 0.60 3.96
CA HIS A 110 -10.84 0.74 4.34
C HIS A 110 -10.92 1.37 5.73
N PHE A 111 -11.70 2.43 5.89
CA PHE A 111 -11.86 3.11 7.17
C PHE A 111 -13.31 3.11 7.56
N ILE A 112 -13.66 2.45 8.66
CA ILE A 112 -15.01 2.47 9.23
C ILE A 112 -14.94 3.13 10.61
N ASP A 113 -15.89 4.03 10.86
CA ASP A 113 -16.25 4.53 12.19
C ASP A 113 -15.29 5.58 12.82
N PHE A 114 -15.39 6.82 12.36
CA PHE A 114 -14.91 8.01 13.10
C PHE A 114 -15.74 8.33 14.35
N THR A 115 -16.21 7.32 15.09
CA THR A 115 -16.84 7.58 16.38
C THR A 115 -15.82 7.50 17.50
N GLY A 116 -15.63 8.64 18.16
CA GLY A 116 -15.52 8.61 19.62
C GLY A 116 -14.15 8.79 20.23
N ALA A 117 -13.14 9.30 19.52
CA ALA A 117 -12.01 9.89 20.22
C ALA A 117 -11.27 10.85 19.30
N ASN A 118 -10.64 11.86 19.91
CA ASN A 118 -9.54 12.63 19.32
C ASN A 118 -8.31 11.73 19.04
N THR A 119 -8.50 10.42 18.83
CA THR A 119 -7.49 9.46 18.46
C THR A 119 -7.40 9.43 16.95
N PRO A 120 -6.26 9.84 16.38
CA PRO A 120 -5.99 9.69 14.97
C PRO A 120 -6.22 8.24 14.51
N VAL A 121 -6.99 8.04 13.44
CA VAL A 121 -6.95 6.78 12.69
C VAL A 121 -5.71 6.84 11.81
N VAL A 122 -4.71 6.06 12.19
CA VAL A 122 -3.37 6.13 11.61
C VAL A 122 -3.32 5.23 10.36
N LEU A 123 -3.05 5.79 9.18
CA LEU A 123 -2.79 5.03 7.94
C LEU A 123 -1.33 4.59 7.84
N ALA A 124 -0.58 4.67 8.96
CA ALA A 124 0.77 4.13 9.08
C ALA A 124 0.75 2.72 8.56
N ASN A 125 1.62 2.48 7.57
CA ASN A 125 1.92 1.21 6.94
C ASN A 125 1.22 0.96 5.59
N TYR A 126 0.15 1.67 5.22
CA TYR A 126 -0.47 1.46 3.91
C TYR A 126 -0.19 2.59 2.91
N LEU A 127 -0.29 3.86 3.31
CA LEU A 127 0.00 4.99 2.42
C LEU A 127 1.24 5.78 2.88
N VAL A 128 2.34 5.62 2.14
CA VAL A 128 3.61 6.32 2.38
C VAL A 128 4.01 7.08 1.12
N PHE A 129 4.00 8.41 1.19
CA PHE A 129 4.42 9.28 0.10
C PHE A 129 5.93 9.50 0.14
N ASN A 130 6.68 8.72 -0.64
CA ASN A 130 8.13 8.92 -0.79
C ASN A 130 8.46 10.05 -1.81
N ASP A 131 9.72 10.45 -1.89
CA ASP A 131 10.19 11.55 -2.77
C ASP A 131 9.95 11.29 -4.27
N TYR A 132 9.76 10.02 -4.65
CA TYR A 132 9.61 9.55 -6.02
C TYR A 132 8.16 9.15 -6.36
N ASP A 133 7.23 9.24 -5.41
CA ASP A 133 5.85 8.85 -5.65
C ASP A 133 5.17 9.87 -6.58
N THR A 134 4.78 9.41 -7.78
CA THR A 134 4.01 10.17 -8.77
C THR A 134 2.54 9.79 -8.78
N SER A 135 2.18 8.78 -8.00
CA SER A 135 0.90 8.13 -8.09
C SER A 135 -0.24 9.01 -7.61
N ILE A 136 -1.40 8.79 -8.21
CA ILE A 136 -2.64 9.45 -7.84
C ILE A 136 -3.53 8.43 -7.14
N TYR A 137 -4.16 8.88 -6.06
CA TYR A 137 -5.07 8.11 -5.26
C TYR A 137 -6.46 8.74 -5.31
N GLU A 138 -7.49 7.92 -5.46
CA GLU A 138 -8.89 8.32 -5.27
C GLU A 138 -9.25 8.08 -3.81
N VAL A 139 -9.74 9.11 -3.14
CA VAL A 139 -10.29 9.04 -1.79
C VAL A 139 -11.79 9.17 -1.91
N THR A 140 -12.53 8.13 -1.53
CA THR A 140 -13.98 8.13 -1.45
C THR A 140 -14.41 8.24 0.00
N PHE A 141 -15.45 9.01 0.29
CA PHE A 141 -15.98 9.18 1.64
C PHE A 141 -17.50 9.02 1.67
N HIS A 142 -17.99 8.52 2.79
CA HIS A 142 -19.42 8.36 3.11
C HIS A 142 -19.64 8.82 4.55
N VAL A 143 -20.41 9.89 4.76
CA VAL A 143 -20.68 10.51 6.06
C VAL A 143 -22.15 10.39 6.45
N ARG A 144 -22.39 10.10 7.73
CA ARG A 144 -23.71 9.99 8.35
C ARG A 144 -23.72 10.61 9.75
N PRO A 145 -24.88 11.04 10.29
CA PRO A 145 -24.95 11.48 11.67
C PRO A 145 -24.67 10.32 12.63
N ALA A 146 -24.03 10.59 13.77
CA ALA A 146 -23.55 9.55 14.68
C ALA A 146 -24.68 8.67 15.28
N CYS A 147 -25.87 9.25 15.48
CA CYS A 147 -27.01 8.55 16.10
C CYS A 147 -28.18 8.26 15.16
N ASN A 148 -28.20 8.79 13.92
CA ASN A 148 -29.34 8.62 13.01
C ASN A 148 -29.08 7.49 12.00
N GLY A 149 -29.31 6.25 12.44
CA GLY A 149 -29.26 5.08 11.57
C GLY A 149 -27.93 4.89 10.83
N ASN A 150 -27.93 3.98 9.84
CA ASN A 150 -26.75 3.68 9.03
C ASN A 150 -26.77 4.35 7.65
N ASN A 151 -27.76 5.21 7.39
CA ASN A 151 -27.92 5.83 6.08
C ASN A 151 -26.89 6.94 5.91
N THR A 152 -26.06 6.81 4.87
CA THR A 152 -25.13 7.86 4.45
C THR A 152 -25.93 9.01 3.89
N ILE A 153 -25.65 10.23 4.37
CA ILE A 153 -26.33 11.44 3.89
C ILE A 153 -25.40 12.36 3.10
N ILE A 154 -24.09 12.11 3.15
CA ILE A 154 -23.10 12.77 2.31
C ILE A 154 -22.16 11.72 1.80
N SER A 155 -21.95 11.67 0.49
CA SER A 155 -20.86 10.87 -0.06
C SER A 155 -20.20 11.60 -1.18
N GLY A 156 -18.94 11.29 -1.42
CA GLY A 156 -18.24 11.82 -2.55
C GLY A 156 -16.83 11.29 -2.67
N LYS A 157 -16.09 11.86 -3.61
CA LYS A 157 -14.70 11.49 -3.84
C LYS A 157 -13.85 12.67 -4.24
N PHE A 158 -12.56 12.54 -4.01
CA PHE A 158 -11.53 13.48 -4.41
C PHE A 158 -10.24 12.75 -4.74
N LEU A 159 -9.38 13.37 -5.55
CA LEU A 159 -8.08 12.78 -5.84
C LEU A 159 -7.00 13.42 -4.98
N ILE A 160 -6.05 12.62 -4.52
CA ILE A 160 -4.83 13.09 -3.86
C ILE A 160 -3.61 12.57 -4.59
N ARG A 161 -2.55 13.38 -4.57
CA ARG A 161 -1.19 12.96 -4.89
C ARG A 161 -0.33 13.26 -3.69
N GLY A 162 0.65 12.41 -3.40
CA GLY A 162 1.71 12.78 -2.49
C GLY A 162 3.10 12.61 -3.07
N LYS A 163 4.02 13.48 -2.64
CA LYS A 163 5.42 13.51 -3.08
C LYS A 163 6.29 14.04 -1.95
N GLY A 164 7.26 13.26 -1.50
CA GLY A 164 8.26 13.68 -0.51
C GLY A 164 7.66 14.21 0.78
N GLY A 165 6.78 13.42 1.41
CA GLY A 165 6.10 13.82 2.65
C GLY A 165 5.07 14.94 2.49
N ARG A 166 4.67 15.27 1.25
CA ARG A 166 3.61 16.25 0.95
C ARG A 166 2.39 15.56 0.38
N MET A 167 1.20 16.13 0.62
CA MET A 167 -0.07 15.72 0.00
C MET A 167 -0.72 16.92 -0.68
N THR A 168 -1.21 16.72 -1.91
CA THR A 168 -1.93 17.71 -2.72
C THR A 168 -3.29 17.12 -3.10
N VAL A 169 -4.37 17.83 -2.81
CA VAL A 169 -5.73 17.47 -3.26
C VAL A 169 -5.93 18.04 -4.67
N LEU A 170 -6.38 17.22 -5.62
CA LEU A 170 -6.64 17.64 -7.00
C LEU A 170 -8.14 17.97 -7.12
N ASN A 171 -8.46 19.26 -7.17
CA ASN A 171 -9.83 19.79 -7.12
C ASN A 171 -10.67 19.53 -8.38
N ASP A 172 -10.06 19.11 -9.49
CA ASP A 172 -10.77 18.89 -10.77
C ASP A 172 -11.69 17.66 -10.76
N TYR A 173 -11.80 16.95 -9.63
CA TYR A 173 -12.59 15.74 -9.50
C TYR A 173 -13.21 15.59 -8.11
N MET A 174 -14.00 16.59 -7.71
CA MET A 174 -14.95 16.49 -6.60
C MET A 174 -16.31 16.07 -7.15
N ALA A 175 -16.86 14.94 -6.70
CA ALA A 175 -18.21 14.52 -7.06
C ALA A 175 -18.94 14.07 -5.80
N THR A 176 -20.08 14.69 -5.51
CA THR A 176 -20.99 14.28 -4.45
C THR A 176 -22.11 13.40 -4.99
N TYR A 177 -22.57 12.48 -4.15
CA TYR A 177 -23.81 11.74 -4.35
C TYR A 177 -24.69 11.96 -3.11
N GLY A 178 -25.84 12.63 -3.30
CA GLY A 178 -26.77 12.99 -2.22
C GLY A 178 -27.49 14.33 -2.43
N THR A 179 -28.04 14.91 -1.35
CA THR A 179 -28.85 16.15 -1.32
C THR A 179 -28.04 17.46 -1.26
N ILE A 180 -26.72 17.39 -1.32
CA ILE A 180 -25.82 18.55 -1.15
C ILE A 180 -25.04 18.75 -2.45
N SER A 181 -24.83 20.01 -2.85
CA SER A 181 -24.08 20.36 -4.05
C SER A 181 -22.57 20.28 -3.83
N ASP A 182 -21.80 20.00 -4.90
CA ASP A 182 -20.33 20.02 -4.90
C ASP A 182 -19.73 21.36 -4.44
N THR A 183 -20.51 22.46 -4.53
CA THR A 183 -20.11 23.80 -4.05
C THR A 183 -19.95 23.91 -2.53
N ASN A 184 -20.35 22.87 -1.79
CA ASN A 184 -20.36 22.86 -0.34
C ASN A 184 -19.20 22.04 0.27
N ILE A 185 -18.30 21.52 -0.56
CA ILE A 185 -17.06 20.89 -0.10
C ILE A 185 -15.91 21.86 -0.30
N PHE A 186 -15.14 22.06 0.76
CA PHE A 186 -14.07 23.01 0.77
C PHE A 186 -12.80 22.36 1.34
N THR A 187 -11.66 22.66 0.75
CA THR A 187 -10.35 22.28 1.30
C THR A 187 -9.66 23.53 1.81
N SER A 188 -8.97 23.41 2.93
CA SER A 188 -8.23 24.53 3.53
C SER A 188 -7.01 24.96 2.72
N ASP A 189 -6.30 24.00 2.07
CA ASP A 189 -5.12 24.27 1.25
C ASP A 189 -5.10 23.39 -0.02
N TYR A 190 -4.83 24.01 -1.18
CA TYR A 190 -4.80 23.35 -2.51
C TYR A 190 -3.43 22.76 -2.86
N THR A 191 -2.35 23.12 -2.16
CA THR A 191 -1.02 22.55 -2.35
C THR A 191 -0.24 22.64 -1.04
N ILE A 192 0.03 21.52 -0.38
CA ILE A 192 0.81 21.55 0.87
C ILE A 192 2.30 21.44 0.58
N THR A 193 3.01 22.52 0.84
CA THR A 193 4.46 22.55 0.95
C THR A 193 4.90 22.59 2.42
N GLY A 194 5.40 21.48 2.97
CA GLY A 194 5.95 21.42 4.34
C GLY A 194 4.91 20.96 5.37
N ASN A 195 5.28 20.92 6.66
CA ASN A 195 4.61 20.31 7.84
C ASN A 195 3.12 20.65 8.12
N ASN A 196 2.29 20.91 7.13
CA ASN A 196 0.93 21.39 7.35
C ASN A 196 -0.08 20.24 7.34
N THR A 197 -1.09 20.41 8.19
CA THR A 197 -2.26 19.55 8.28
C THR A 197 -3.28 20.02 7.24
N ASN A 198 -3.74 19.13 6.35
CA ASN A 198 -4.83 19.41 5.41
C ASN A 198 -6.17 19.18 6.11
N SER A 199 -6.99 20.22 6.28
CA SER A 199 -8.39 20.05 6.69
C SER A 199 -9.28 20.04 5.44
N LEU A 200 -10.00 18.94 5.22
CA LEU A 200 -11.15 18.86 4.33
C LEU A 200 -12.39 19.15 5.17
N TYR A 201 -13.13 20.19 4.85
CA TYR A 201 -14.37 20.53 5.53
C TYR A 201 -15.55 20.47 4.57
N ILE A 202 -16.61 19.82 5.01
CA ILE A 202 -17.86 19.68 4.28
C ILE A 202 -18.90 20.49 5.04
N ASP A 203 -19.53 21.45 4.35
CA ASP A 203 -20.68 22.19 4.88
C ASP A 203 -21.96 21.51 4.38
N PRO A 204 -22.63 20.72 5.23
CA PRO A 204 -23.77 19.94 4.81
C PRO A 204 -25.04 20.83 4.63
N GLY A 205 -24.94 22.14 4.93
CA GLY A 205 -26.00 23.12 4.75
C GLY A 205 -26.88 23.28 6.00
N ALA A 206 -27.59 24.41 6.07
CA ALA A 206 -28.35 24.86 7.25
C ALA A 206 -29.41 23.87 7.78
N SER A 207 -29.82 22.88 6.98
CA SER A 207 -30.89 21.94 7.30
C SER A 207 -30.43 20.66 8.01
N ILE A 208 -29.13 20.46 8.21
CA ILE A 208 -28.59 19.26 8.87
C ILE A 208 -27.57 19.62 9.96
N SER A 209 -27.84 19.15 11.17
CA SER A 209 -26.98 19.34 12.34
C SER A 209 -26.15 18.08 12.59
N PRO A 210 -24.83 18.18 12.83
CA PRO A 210 -24.03 19.42 12.91
C PRO A 210 -23.76 20.10 11.56
N LEU A 211 -23.75 21.43 11.53
CA LEU A 211 -23.57 22.27 10.33
C LEU A 211 -22.18 22.17 9.66
N ARG A 212 -21.30 21.27 10.11
CA ARG A 212 -19.95 21.09 9.55
C ARG A 212 -19.43 19.69 9.84
N VAL A 213 -18.81 19.07 8.84
CA VAL A 213 -18.00 17.85 8.98
C VAL A 213 -16.55 18.24 8.68
N ASP A 214 -15.65 18.03 9.63
CA ASP A 214 -14.22 18.24 9.43
C ASP A 214 -13.49 16.89 9.36
N LEU A 215 -12.68 16.70 8.32
CA LEU A 215 -11.79 15.55 8.13
C LEU A 215 -10.35 16.07 8.02
N LEU A 216 -9.49 15.62 8.93
CA LEU A 216 -8.16 16.17 9.11
C LEU A 216 -7.09 15.19 8.64
N PHE A 217 -6.43 15.50 7.54
CA PHE A 217 -5.36 14.70 6.97
C PHE A 217 -4.00 15.25 7.37
N LYS A 218 -3.16 14.42 7.99
CA LYS A 218 -1.80 14.78 8.42
C LYS A 218 -0.79 13.86 7.78
N VAL A 219 0.23 14.42 7.13
CA VAL A 219 1.40 13.63 6.69
C VAL A 219 2.53 13.86 7.68
N ASN A 220 3.08 12.78 8.22
CA ASN A 220 4.30 12.86 9.01
C ASN A 220 5.48 13.20 8.08
N PRO A 221 6.18 14.32 8.28
CA PRO A 221 7.23 14.79 7.38
C PRO A 221 8.49 13.91 7.42
N LEU A 222 8.72 13.16 8.50
CA LEU A 222 9.88 12.29 8.66
C LEU A 222 9.64 10.90 8.07
N THR A 223 8.42 10.39 8.17
CA THR A 223 8.08 9.02 7.75
C THR A 223 7.27 8.95 6.46
N GLY A 224 6.72 10.08 5.98
CA GLY A 224 5.83 10.14 4.83
C GLY A 224 4.47 9.49 5.04
N ILE A 225 4.16 9.09 6.29
CA ILE A 225 2.92 8.40 6.67
C ILE A 225 1.75 9.38 6.68
N LEU A 226 0.66 9.04 5.98
CA LEU A 226 -0.61 9.73 6.11
C LEU A 226 -1.38 9.25 7.35
N THR A 227 -2.00 10.17 8.07
CA THR A 227 -2.87 9.92 9.22
C THR A 227 -4.14 10.73 9.03
N LEU A 228 -5.28 10.16 9.44
CA LEU A 228 -6.56 10.82 9.37
C LEU A 228 -7.14 10.99 10.76
N GLU A 229 -7.57 12.19 11.08
CA GLU A 229 -8.20 12.54 12.35
C GLU A 229 -9.57 13.17 12.07
N SER A 230 -10.52 13.00 12.99
CA SER A 230 -11.77 13.74 12.97
C SER A 230 -11.89 14.54 14.26
N PRO A 231 -12.01 15.88 14.23
CA PRO A 231 -12.15 16.69 15.44
C PRO A 231 -13.58 16.67 16.03
N LEU A 232 -14.39 15.65 15.72
CA LEU A 232 -15.82 15.65 16.00
C LEU A 232 -16.11 15.34 17.48
N THR A 233 -16.92 16.19 18.10
CA THR A 233 -17.32 16.08 19.52
C THR A 233 -18.26 14.90 19.78
N HIS A 234 -18.19 14.38 21.00
CA HIS A 234 -18.95 13.21 21.45
C HIS A 234 -20.47 13.44 21.49
N GLY A 235 -21.24 12.40 21.14
CA GLY A 235 -22.70 12.35 21.31
C GLY A 235 -23.49 12.38 19.98
N CYS A 236 -24.82 12.50 20.07
CA CYS A 236 -25.70 12.54 18.91
C CYS A 236 -25.61 13.81 18.05
N ALA A 237 -24.77 14.76 18.47
CA ALA A 237 -24.37 15.95 17.73
C ALA A 237 -23.02 15.74 17.00
N GLY A 238 -22.66 14.50 16.65
CA GLY A 238 -21.43 14.18 15.91
C GLY A 238 -21.70 13.54 14.55
N TRP A 239 -20.65 13.37 13.75
CA TRP A 239 -20.68 12.67 12.47
C TRP A 239 -19.86 11.38 12.52
N LYS A 240 -20.25 10.38 11.72
CA LYS A 240 -19.46 9.19 11.40
C LYS A 240 -19.13 9.22 9.93
N ALA A 241 -17.89 8.88 9.56
CA ALA A 241 -17.52 8.67 8.16
C ALA A 241 -16.97 7.26 7.93
N VAL A 242 -17.09 6.83 6.67
CA VAL A 242 -16.35 5.72 6.08
C VAL A 242 -15.50 6.33 4.99
N ILE A 243 -14.22 5.99 4.93
CA ILE A 243 -13.31 6.47 3.89
C ILE A 243 -12.63 5.28 3.23
N ASP A 244 -12.47 5.37 1.93
CA ASP A 244 -11.77 4.40 1.10
C ASP A 244 -10.69 5.14 0.32
N VAL A 245 -9.47 4.60 0.33
CA VAL A 245 -8.39 5.15 -0.49
C VAL A 245 -7.96 4.10 -1.50
N LYS A 246 -7.92 4.48 -2.78
CA LYS A 246 -7.58 3.60 -3.89
C LYS A 246 -6.46 4.22 -4.71
N LYS A 247 -5.42 3.47 -5.04
CA LYS A 247 -4.40 3.93 -6.00
C LYS A 247 -4.93 3.77 -7.41
N ILE A 248 -4.97 4.85 -8.20
CA ILE A 248 -5.62 4.87 -9.51
C ILE A 248 -4.66 5.09 -10.70
N LEU A 249 -3.49 5.69 -10.47
CA LEU A 249 -2.44 5.89 -11.49
C LEU A 249 -1.06 5.62 -10.88
N MET A 250 -0.16 4.98 -11.63
CA MET A 250 1.25 4.76 -11.28
C MET A 250 2.10 5.90 -11.83
#